data_AF-A0AAW2SAI9-F1
#
_entry.id   AF-A0AAW2SAI9-F1
#
_cell.length_a   1.000
_cell.length_b   1.000
_cell.length_c   1.000
_cell.angle_alpha   90.00
_cell.angle_beta   90.00
_cell.angle_gamma   90.00
#
_symmetry.space_group_name_H-M   'P 1'
#
loop_
_entity.id
_entity.type
_entity.pdbx_description
1 polymer ?
#
loop_
_entity_poly.entity_id
_entity_poly.type
_entity_poly.pdbx_seq_one_letter_code
_entity_poly.pdbx_strand_id
1 'polypeptide(L)'
;MEPETVEALAAREAVSLARRMGWRKIIVEGDCANLHLKLSSSQEDCSAIGTIVRDIKFLATDFEVCVFALVRRTGNRVVHSLARNATTIEWGSYLSPSSLILLLSNIDL
;
A
#
# COMPACT_ATOMS: atom_id res chain seq x y z
N MET A 1 13.96 12.05 -0.62
CA MET A 1 12.50 11.78 -0.65
C MET A 1 12.12 11.36 0.75
N GLU A 2 11.14 12.03 1.37
CA GLU A 2 10.76 11.76 2.75
C GLU A 2 10.17 10.35 2.88
N PRO A 3 10.38 9.65 4.01
CA PRO A 3 9.90 8.28 4.20
C PRO A 3 8.38 8.17 3.96
N GLU A 4 7.59 9.15 4.42
CA GLU A 4 6.15 9.20 4.16
C GLU A 4 5.80 9.30 2.66
N THR A 5 6.57 10.04 1.86
CA THR A 5 6.37 10.14 0.41
C THR A 5 6.69 8.82 -0.29
N VAL A 6 7.75 8.13 0.14
CA VAL A 6 8.12 6.81 -0.42
C VAL A 6 7.01 5.80 -0.16
N GLU A 7 6.49 5.75 1.07
CA GLU A 7 5.38 4.88 1.45
C GLU A 7 4.09 5.21 0.66
N ALA A 8 3.78 6.50 0.50
CA ALA A 8 2.61 6.92 -0.27
C ALA A 8 2.71 6.48 -1.74
N LEU A 9 3.87 6.65 -2.37
CA LEU A 9 4.11 6.20 -3.75
C LEU A 9 4.05 4.67 -3.87
N ALA A 10 4.65 3.96 -2.93
CA ALA A 10 4.59 2.51 -2.89
C ALA A 10 3.14 2.00 -2.74
N ALA A 11 2.33 2.65 -1.90
CA ALA A 11 0.93 2.28 -1.71
C ALA A 11 0.14 2.50 -3.00
N ARG A 12 0.36 3.63 -3.66
CA ARG A 12 -0.25 3.99 -4.93
C ARG A 12 0.09 2.99 -6.04
N GLU A 13 1.34 2.54 -6.12
CA GLU A 13 1.75 1.52 -7.08
C GLU A 13 1.18 0.13 -6.76
N ALA A 14 1.08 -0.23 -5.47
CA ALA A 14 0.44 -1.48 -5.06
C ALA A 14 -1.05 -1.53 -5.47
N VAL A 15 -1.82 -0.47 -5.17
CA VAL A 15 -3.23 -0.38 -5.60
C VAL A 15 -3.35 -0.38 -7.12
N SER A 16 -2.48 0.36 -7.82
CA SER A 16 -2.46 0.39 -9.29
C SER A 16 -2.19 -0.98 -9.90
N LEU A 17 -1.25 -1.75 -9.34
CA LEU A 17 -1.00 -3.11 -9.79
C LEU A 17 -2.21 -3.99 -9.52
N ALA A 18 -2.78 -3.95 -8.33
CA ALA A 18 -3.94 -4.77 -7.98
C ALA A 18 -5.10 -4.59 -8.97
N ARG A 19 -5.32 -3.34 -9.38
CA ARG A 19 -6.30 -2.97 -10.40
C ARG A 19 -5.96 -3.60 -11.75
N ARG A 20 -4.69 -3.50 -12.20
CA ARG A 20 -4.22 -4.13 -13.45
C ARG A 20 -4.35 -5.65 -13.42
N MET A 21 -4.20 -6.27 -12.25
CA MET A 21 -4.36 -7.71 -12.04
C MET A 21 -5.84 -8.14 -11.94
N GLY A 22 -6.79 -7.20 -11.98
CA GLY A 22 -8.22 -7.50 -11.94
C GLY A 22 -8.73 -7.94 -10.55
N TRP A 23 -8.01 -7.61 -9.48
CA TRP A 23 -8.43 -7.96 -8.13
C TRP A 23 -9.62 -7.10 -7.70
N ARG A 24 -10.61 -7.72 -7.05
CA ARG A 24 -11.82 -7.03 -6.57
C ARG A 24 -11.75 -6.66 -5.09
N LYS A 25 -11.00 -7.42 -4.30
CA LYS A 25 -10.87 -7.25 -2.85
C LYS A 25 -9.38 -7.26 -2.48
N ILE A 26 -8.92 -6.21 -1.81
CA ILE A 26 -7.50 -6.01 -1.49
C ILE A 26 -7.29 -5.48 -0.07
N ILE A 27 -6.17 -5.89 0.53
CA ILE A 27 -5.61 -5.29 1.74
C ILE A 27 -4.24 -4.73 1.39
N VAL A 28 -4.06 -3.43 1.62
CA VAL A 28 -2.81 -2.71 1.46
C VAL A 28 -2.21 -2.50 2.85
N GLU A 29 -1.19 -3.25 3.16
CA GLU A 29 -0.48 -3.21 4.43
C GLU A 29 0.73 -2.27 4.33
N GLY A 30 0.99 -1.42 5.32
CA GLY A 30 2.19 -0.58 5.38
C GLY A 30 2.56 -0.20 6.82
N ASP A 31 3.76 0.37 7.05
CA ASP A 31 4.22 0.73 8.40
C ASP A 31 4.11 2.24 8.72
N CYS A 32 3.57 3.04 7.78
CA CYS A 32 3.40 4.49 7.94
C CYS A 32 2.06 4.86 8.57
N ALA A 33 2.08 5.14 9.87
CA ALA A 33 0.89 5.57 10.60
C ALA A 33 0.28 6.88 10.06
N ASN A 34 1.11 7.85 9.64
CA ASN A 34 0.61 9.12 9.11
C ASN A 34 -0.15 8.93 7.80
N LEU A 35 0.40 8.11 6.89
CA LEU A 35 -0.26 7.74 5.65
C LEU A 35 -1.59 7.01 5.92
N HIS A 36 -1.61 6.06 6.85
CA HIS A 36 -2.85 5.37 7.24
C HIS A 36 -3.91 6.33 7.75
N LEU A 37 -3.55 7.29 8.62
CA LEU A 37 -4.48 8.30 9.11
C LEU A 37 -5.06 9.15 7.96
N LYS A 38 -4.21 9.58 7.02
CA LYS A 38 -4.63 10.38 5.86
C LYS A 38 -5.54 9.60 4.90
N LEU A 39 -5.28 8.31 4.70
CA LEU A 39 -6.11 7.42 3.89
C LEU A 39 -7.46 7.14 4.54
N SER A 40 -7.51 7.06 5.88
CA SER A 40 -8.76 6.87 6.65
C SER A 40 -9.60 8.15 6.82
N SER A 41 -8.97 9.32 6.69
CA SER A 41 -9.65 10.60 6.87
C SER A 41 -10.58 10.93 5.70
N SER A 42 -11.76 11.47 5.98
CA SER A 42 -12.66 12.05 4.98
C SER A 42 -12.30 13.49 4.60
N GLN A 43 -11.38 14.12 5.32
CA GLN A 43 -10.93 15.49 5.04
C GLN A 43 -9.94 15.51 3.87
N GLU A 44 -9.92 16.63 3.15
CA GLU A 44 -8.91 16.87 2.14
C GLU A 44 -7.52 17.02 2.77
N ASP A 45 -6.55 16.30 2.21
CA ASP A 45 -5.16 16.38 2.65
C ASP A 45 -4.42 17.46 1.85
N CYS A 46 -4.10 18.58 2.51
CA CYS A 46 -3.32 19.68 1.94
C CYS A 46 -1.80 19.53 2.14
N SER A 47 -1.33 18.38 2.60
CA SER A 47 0.10 18.11 2.81
C SER A 47 0.84 17.81 1.50
N ALA A 48 2.16 17.69 1.60
CA ALA A 48 3.03 17.35 0.46
C ALA A 48 2.66 16.03 -0.26
N ILE A 49 2.01 15.09 0.44
CA ILE A 49 1.54 13.81 -0.14
C ILE A 49 0.04 13.82 -0.48
N GLY A 50 -0.67 14.93 -0.27
CA GLY A 50 -2.13 15.00 -0.42
C GLY A 50 -2.64 14.60 -1.80
N THR A 51 -1.91 14.96 -2.85
CA THR A 51 -2.21 14.53 -4.23
C THR A 51 -2.06 13.02 -4.40
N ILE A 52 -1.06 12.40 -3.78
CA ILE A 52 -0.85 10.95 -3.83
C ILE A 52 -1.97 10.24 -3.06
N VAL A 53 -2.34 10.76 -1.88
CA VAL A 53 -3.46 10.25 -1.07
C VAL A 53 -4.78 10.31 -1.85
N ARG A 54 -5.02 11.41 -2.57
CA ARG A 54 -6.21 11.56 -3.42
C ARG A 54 -6.23 10.53 -4.55
N ASP A 55 -5.10 10.31 -5.20
CA ASP A 55 -4.97 9.31 -6.27
C ASP A 55 -5.17 7.89 -5.75
N ILE A 56 -4.61 7.55 -4.58
CA ILE A 56 -4.84 6.25 -3.93
C ILE A 56 -6.34 6.05 -3.63
N LYS A 57 -7.01 7.05 -3.05
CA LYS A 57 -8.44 6.98 -2.75
C LYS A 57 -9.28 6.83 -4.01
N PHE A 58 -8.91 7.51 -5.10
CA PHE A 58 -9.56 7.36 -6.39
C PHE A 58 -9.37 5.95 -6.96
N LEU A 59 -8.15 5.40 -6.95
CA LEU A 59 -7.91 4.02 -7.38
C LEU A 59 -8.64 2.99 -6.51
N ALA A 60 -8.77 3.25 -5.21
CA ALA A 60 -9.46 2.38 -4.27
C ALA A 60 -10.96 2.21 -4.60
N THR A 61 -11.59 3.15 -5.33
CA THR A 61 -13.00 3.03 -5.71
C THR A 61 -13.27 1.95 -6.77
N ASP A 62 -12.23 1.46 -7.45
CA ASP A 62 -12.35 0.38 -8.44
C ASP A 62 -12.48 -1.01 -7.80
N PHE A 63 -12.30 -1.11 -6.48
CA PHE A 63 -12.39 -2.35 -5.71
C PHE A 63 -13.72 -2.43 -4.97
N GLU A 64 -14.26 -3.64 -4.82
CA GLU A 64 -15.38 -3.90 -3.89
C GLU A 64 -14.96 -3.68 -2.45
N VAL A 65 -13.73 -4.09 -2.12
CA VAL A 65 -13.14 -3.96 -0.79
C VAL A 65 -11.70 -3.51 -0.94
N CYS A 66 -11.37 -2.37 -0.35
CA CYS A 66 -10.00 -1.88 -0.23
C CYS A 66 -9.75 -1.46 1.21
N VAL A 67 -8.88 -2.19 1.91
CA VAL A 67 -8.53 -1.91 3.31
C VAL A 67 -7.08 -1.46 3.38
N PHE A 68 -6.82 -0.35 4.06
CA PHE A 68 -5.47 0.08 4.40
C PHE A 68 -5.16 -0.32 5.84
N ALA A 69 -4.16 -1.16 6.06
CA ALA A 69 -3.82 -1.69 7.38
C ALA A 69 -2.40 -1.28 7.80
N LEU A 70 -2.25 -0.95 9.08
CA LEU A 70 -0.95 -0.62 9.67
C LEU A 70 -0.27 -1.89 10.21
N VAL A 71 0.87 -2.27 9.65
CA VAL A 71 1.69 -3.38 10.16
C VAL A 71 2.61 -2.86 11.25
N ARG A 72 2.47 -3.39 12.46
CA ARG A 72 3.46 -3.15 13.53
C ARG A 72 4.74 -3.92 13.19
N ARG A 73 5.88 -3.23 13.12
CA ARG A 73 7.21 -3.78 12.78
C ARG A 73 7.60 -5.09 13.48
N THR A 74 7.01 -5.43 14.61
CA THR A 74 7.23 -6.72 15.29
C THR A 74 6.68 -7.94 14.52
N GLY A 75 5.68 -7.77 13.65
CA GLY A 75 5.17 -8.81 12.74
C GLY A 75 6.06 -9.09 11.51
N ASN A 76 7.08 -8.24 11.27
CA ASN A 76 7.88 -8.29 10.04
C ASN A 76 8.80 -9.52 9.89
N ARG A 77 9.05 -10.33 10.93
CA ARG A 77 9.94 -11.51 10.76
C ARG A 77 9.34 -12.60 9.87
N VAL A 78 8.02 -12.79 9.92
CA VAL A 78 7.32 -13.82 9.13
C VAL A 78 7.07 -13.34 7.71
N VAL A 79 6.68 -12.08 7.58
CA VAL A 79 6.35 -11.42 6.31
C VAL A 79 7.59 -11.14 5.46
N HIS A 80 8.73 -10.77 6.07
CA HIS A 80 10.00 -10.64 5.35
C HIS A 80 10.46 -11.98 4.76
N SER A 81 10.10 -13.12 5.37
CA SER A 81 10.35 -14.44 4.77
C SER A 81 9.42 -14.73 3.58
N LEU A 82 8.17 -14.29 3.62
CA LEU A 82 7.25 -14.43 2.48
C LEU A 82 7.65 -13.54 1.30
N ALA A 83 7.97 -12.26 1.54
CA ALA A 83 8.42 -11.35 0.50
C ALA A 83 9.76 -11.77 -0.12
N ARG A 84 10.65 -12.39 0.66
CA ARG A 84 11.92 -12.95 0.15
C ARG A 84 11.73 -14.20 -0.70
N ASN A 85 10.64 -14.95 -0.51
CA ASN A 85 10.31 -16.13 -1.31
C ASN A 85 9.43 -15.82 -2.52
N ALA A 86 8.69 -14.70 -2.52
CA ALA A 86 8.04 -14.12 -3.69
C ALA A 86 9.07 -13.38 -4.54
N THR A 87 10.08 -14.10 -5.02
CA THR A 87 11.07 -13.55 -5.94
C THR A 87 10.43 -13.34 -7.31
N THR A 88 10.61 -12.12 -7.82
CA THR A 88 10.48 -11.72 -9.23
C THR A 88 9.05 -11.54 -9.75
N ILE A 89 8.39 -10.49 -9.27
CA ILE A 89 7.70 -9.60 -10.21
C ILE A 89 8.75 -8.52 -10.51
N GLU A 90 9.15 -8.35 -11.77
CA GLU A 90 10.10 -7.32 -12.19
C GLU A 90 9.52 -5.93 -11.90
N TRP A 91 9.76 -5.42 -10.70
CA TRP A 91 9.52 -4.04 -10.35
C TRP A 91 10.79 -3.27 -10.65
N GLY A 92 10.73 -2.38 -11.64
CA GLY A 92 11.80 -1.46 -11.99
C GLY A 92 12.26 -0.67 -10.77
N SER A 93 13.32 -1.16 -10.13
CA SER A 93 14.38 -0.45 -9.42
C SER A 93 14.03 0.86 -8.68
N TYR A 94 13.04 0.92 -7.78
CA TYR A 94 12.91 2.06 -6.84
C TYR A 94 12.28 1.77 -5.46
N LEU A 95 11.96 0.52 -5.10
CA LEU A 95 11.40 0.21 -3.78
C LEU A 95 12.45 -0.41 -2.86
N SER A 96 12.89 0.37 -1.86
CA SER A 96 13.75 -0.11 -0.78
C SER A 96 13.00 -1.16 0.06
N PRO A 97 13.64 -2.27 0.50
CA PRO A 97 13.04 -3.25 1.41
C PRO A 97 12.59 -2.67 2.76
N SER A 98 12.91 -1.42 3.07
CA SER A 98 12.40 -0.72 4.25
C SER A 98 10.95 -0.24 4.09
N SER A 99 10.41 -0.23 2.86
CA SER A 99 9.07 0.23 2.52
C SER A 99 8.12 -0.91 2.16
N LEU A 100 8.12 -1.96 2.98
CA LEU A 100 7.32 -3.15 2.73
C LEU A 100 5.83 -2.79 2.77
N ILE A 101 5.28 -2.59 1.58
CA ILE A 101 3.85 -2.61 1.38
C ILE A 101 3.47 -3.99 0.86
N LEU A 102 2.62 -4.67 1.61
CA LEU A 102 2.12 -5.98 1.20
C LEU A 102 0.71 -5.81 0.66
N LEU A 103 0.48 -6.49 -0.44
CA LEU A 103 -0.82 -6.56 -1.06
C LEU A 103 -1.30 -8.00 -0.93
N LEU A 104 -2.25 -8.23 -0.04
CA LEU A 104 -2.89 -9.53 0.14
C LEU A 104 -4.24 -9.51 -0.59
N SER A 105 -4.42 -10.42 -1.55
CA SER A 105 -5.70 -10.73 -2.18
C SER A 105 -6.20 -12.07 -1.64
N ASN A 106 -7.04 -12.02 -0.61
CA ASN A 106 -7.86 -13.17 -0.21
C ASN A 106 -8.95 -12.70 0.75
N ILE A 107 -10.14 -12.42 0.22
CA ILE A 107 -11.34 -12.23 1.04
C ILE A 107 -12.51 -12.95 0.35
N ASP A 108 -12.60 -14.26 0.55
CA ASP A 108 -13.90 -14.94 0.58
C ASP A 108 -14.54 -14.63 1.95
N LEU A 109 -15.18 -13.46 2.05
CA LEU A 109 -16.21 -13.14 3.05
C LEU A 109 -17.53 -13.01 2.32
#